data_AF-A0A2V9NBH0-F1
#
_entry.id   AF-A0A2V9NBH0-F1
#
_cell.length_a   1.000
_cell.length_b   1.000
_cell.length_c   1.000
_cell.angle_alpha   90.00
_cell.angle_beta   90.00
_cell.angle_gamma   90.00
#
_symmetry.space_group_name_H-M   'P 1'
#
loop_
_entity.id
_entity.type
_entity.pdbx_description
1 polymer ?
#
loop_
_entity_poly.entity_id
_entity_poly.type
_entity_poly.pdbx_seq_one_letter_code
_entity_poly.pdbx_strand_id
1 'polypeptide(L)' 'MVSTEKHYSVPEVAKMWKLSDEKIRELFRDEPGVLKLNCPETLRKRGYCTLRIPESVLTRVHQRLHGNAA' A
#
# COMPACT_ATOMS: atom_id res chain seq x y z
N MET A 1 12.79 -13.64 -16.02
CA MET A 1 13.49 -13.11 -14.82
C MET A 1 12.42 -12.61 -13.87
N VAL A 2 12.23 -13.27 -12.73
CA VAL A 2 11.39 -12.72 -11.65
C VAL A 2 12.17 -11.56 -11.06
N SER A 3 11.85 -10.34 -11.50
CA SER A 3 12.29 -9.13 -10.84
C SER A 3 11.82 -9.25 -9.39
N THR A 4 12.75 -9.33 -8.44
CA THR A 4 12.46 -9.22 -7.01
C THR A 4 12.01 -7.79 -6.75
N GLU A 5 10.78 -7.45 -7.13
CA GLU A 5 10.17 -6.16 -6.83
C GLU A 5 10.29 -5.93 -5.32
N LYS A 6 10.77 -4.75 -4.93
CA LYS A 6 10.87 -4.40 -3.51
C LYS A 6 9.45 -4.24 -2.97
N HIS A 7 9.14 -4.97 -1.91
CA HIS A 7 7.84 -4.97 -1.26
C HIS A 7 7.91 -4.17 0.04
N TYR A 8 7.34 -2.97 0.01
CA TYR A 8 7.30 -2.09 1.16
C TYR A 8 6.06 -2.37 2.01
N SER A 9 6.20 -2.22 3.32
CA SER A 9 5.06 -2.23 4.23
C SER A 9 4.39 -0.86 4.25
N VAL A 10 3.09 -0.82 4.58
CA VAL A 10 2.35 0.44 4.84
C VAL A 10 3.12 1.44 5.73
N PRO A 11 3.65 1.05 6.91
CA PRO A 11 4.39 2.00 7.76
C PRO A 11 5.69 2.51 7.11
N GLU A 12 6.31 1.75 6.22
CA GLU A 12 7.52 2.19 5.51
C GLU A 12 7.18 3.25 4.47
N VAL A 13 6.13 3.01 3.69
CA VAL A 13 5.61 3.98 2.71
C VAL A 13 5.12 5.25 3.41
N ALA A 14 4.40 5.09 4.53
CA ALA A 14 3.92 6.20 5.36
C ALA A 14 5.08 7.10 5.83
N LYS A 15 6.18 6.51 6.32
CA LYS A 15 7.38 7.25 6.69
C LYS A 15 8.02 7.94 5.50
N MET A 16 8.12 7.27 4.35
CA MET A 16 8.72 7.82 3.13
C MET A 16 7.95 9.04 2.63
N TRP A 17 6.62 9.00 2.67
CA TRP A 17 5.75 10.07 2.18
C TRP A 17 5.35 11.08 3.27
N LYS A 18 5.80 10.86 4.52
CA LYS A 18 5.39 11.63 5.71
C LYS A 18 3.85 11.72 5.86
N LEU A 19 3.15 10.63 5.54
CA LEU A 19 1.69 10.52 5.67
C LEU A 19 1.31 9.57 6.79
N SER A 20 0.10 9.70 7.31
CA SER A 20 -0.45 8.75 8.28
C SER A 20 -0.63 7.36 7.67
N ASP A 21 -0.38 6.30 8.45
CA ASP A 21 -0.55 4.92 8.01
C ASP A 21 -1.99 4.64 7.55
N GLU A 22 -2.98 5.28 8.17
CA GLU A 22 -4.38 5.22 7.77
C GLU A 22 -4.60 5.76 6.35
N LYS A 23 -3.96 6.88 6.01
CA LYS A 23 -4.09 7.49 4.69
C LYS A 23 -3.47 6.62 3.61
N ILE A 24 -2.31 6.04 3.90
CA ILE A 24 -1.67 5.03 3.04
C ILE A 24 -2.59 3.81 2.90
N ARG A 25 -3.16 3.28 3.99
CA ARG A 25 -4.10 2.16 3.91
C ARG A 25 -5.30 2.49 3.01
N GLU A 26 -5.87 3.68 3.10
CA GLU A 26 -6.98 4.08 2.22
C GLU A 26 -6.56 4.14 0.75
N LEU A 27 -5.43 4.79 0.45
CA LEU A 27 -4.88 4.91 -0.90
C LEU A 27 -4.60 3.54 -1.54
N PHE A 28 -4.05 2.61 -0.77
CA PHE A 28 -3.64 1.30 -1.26
C PHE A 28 -4.70 0.20 -1.07
N ARG A 29 -5.81 0.47 -0.38
CA ARG A 29 -6.89 -0.52 -0.19
C ARG A 29 -7.55 -0.89 -1.52
N ASP A 30 -7.77 0.11 -2.36
CA ASP A 30 -8.47 0.02 -3.64
C ASP A 30 -7.52 -0.21 -4.83
N GLU A 31 -6.20 -0.09 -4.63
CA GLU A 31 -5.24 -0.26 -5.72
C GLU A 31 -5.01 -1.75 -6.07
N PRO A 32 -5.18 -2.12 -7.36
CA PRO A 32 -4.87 -3.46 -7.83
C PRO A 32 -3.35 -3.68 -7.87
N GLY A 33 -2.89 -4.77 -7.24
CA GLY A 33 -1.47 -5.13 -7.18
C GLY A 33 -0.86 -5.05 -5.77
N VAL A 34 -1.61 -4.56 -4.79
CA VAL A 34 -1.19 -4.63 -3.38
C VAL A 34 -1.39 -6.04 -2.85
N LEU A 35 -0.31 -6.65 -2.36
CA LEU A 35 -0.32 -7.99 -1.78
C LEU A 35 -0.92 -7.94 -0.38
N LYS A 36 -2.04 -8.64 -0.19
CA LYS A 36 -2.73 -8.79 1.10
C LYS A 36 -2.34 -10.14 1.67
N LEU A 37 -1.32 -10.18 2.54
CA LEU A 37 -0.73 -11.45 2.99
C LEU A 37 -1.66 -12.24 3.93
N ASN A 38 -2.37 -11.56 4.83
CA ASN A 38 -3.31 -12.18 5.75
C ASN A 38 -4.23 -11.12 6.35
N CYS A 39 -5.54 -11.35 6.25
CA CYS A 39 -6.59 -10.61 6.93
C CYS A 39 -7.44 -11.64 7.67
N PRO A 40 -7.05 -12.09 8.88
CA PRO A 40 -7.92 -12.93 9.68
C PRO A 40 -9.09 -12.06 10.16
N GLU A 41 -10.14 -11.96 9.34
CA GLU A 41 -11.40 -11.36 9.72
C GLU A 41 -12.12 -12.34 10.63
N THR A 42 -11.97 -12.14 11.95
CA THR A 42 -12.80 -12.84 12.93
C THR A 42 -14.10 -12.04 13.10
N LEU A 43 -15.21 -12.73 13.38
CA LEU A 43 -16.60 -12.20 13.54
C LEU A 43 -16.77 -10.91 14.38
N ARG A 44 -15.74 -10.42 15.08
CA ARG A 44 -15.79 -9.26 15.98
C ARG A 44 -14.57 -8.33 15.96
N LYS A 45 -13.58 -8.56 15.08
CA LYS A 45 -12.38 -7.69 14.96
C LYS A 45 -11.98 -7.54 13.50
N ARG A 46 -11.81 -6.28 13.08
CA ARG A 46 -11.02 -5.97 11.87
C ARG A 46 -9.60 -6.49 12.09
N GLY A 47 -9.26 -7.59 11.44
CA GLY A 47 -7.90 -8.11 11.42
C GLY A 47 -6.97 -7.05 10.83
N TYR A 48 -5.83 -6.81 11.46
CA TYR A 48 -4.79 -5.99 10.86
C TYR A 48 -4.28 -6.69 9.61
N CYS A 49 -4.68 -6.20 8.43
CA CYS A 49 -4.20 -6.72 7.16
C CYS A 49 -2.74 -6.32 6.97
N THR A 50 -1.87 -7.32 6.80
CA THR A 50 -0.49 -7.05 6.37
C THR A 50 -0.51 -6.78 4.87
N LEU A 51 -0.50 -5.50 4.51
CA LEU A 51 -0.41 -5.02 3.14
C LEU A 51 1.06 -4.87 2.75
N ARG A 52 1.45 -5.48 1.64
CA ARG A 52 2.74 -5.35 0.98
C ARG A 52 2.55 -4.62 -0.34
N ILE A 53 3.14 -3.45 -0.43
CA ILE A 53 3.05 -2.54 -1.57
C ILE A 53 4.31 -2.76 -2.43
N PRO A 54 4.19 -3.33 -3.64
CA PRO A 54 5.33 -3.43 -4.54
C PRO A 54 5.72 -2.03 -5.08
N GLU A 55 7.01 -1.86 -5.40
CA GLU A 55 7.58 -0.61 -5.92
C GLU A 55 6.86 -0.10 -7.18
N SER A 56 6.40 -1.00 -8.05
CA SER A 56 5.62 -0.64 -9.25
C SER A 56 4.32 0.08 -8.90
N VAL A 57 3.58 -0.43 -7.90
CA VAL A 57 2.32 0.18 -7.45
C VAL A 57 2.59 1.51 -6.75
N LEU A 58 3.65 1.58 -5.91
CA LEU A 58 4.07 2.83 -5.27
C LEU A 58 4.35 3.93 -6.29
N THR A 59 5.13 3.62 -7.32
CA THR A 59 5.47 4.55 -8.41
C THR A 59 4.22 5.01 -9.15
N ARG A 60 3.29 4.09 -9.45
CA ARG A 60 2.04 4.39 -10.16
C ARG A 60 1.13 5.33 -9.37
N VAL A 61 0.97 5.08 -8.07
CA VAL A 61 0.20 5.95 -7.17
C VAL A 61 0.88 7.30 -7.00
N HIS A 62 2.21 7.32 -6.87
CA HIS A 62 2.96 8.57 -6.80
C HIS A 62 2.74 9.42 -8.04
N GLN A 63 2.87 8.83 -9.24
CA GLN A 63 2.62 9.50 -10.51
C GLN A 63 1.17 10.00 -10.62
N ARG A 64 0.19 9.23 -10.16
CA ARG A 64 -1.23 9.65 -10.15
C ARG A 64 -1.47 10.86 -9.24
N LEU A 65 -0.86 10.87 -8.05
CA LEU A 65 -0.94 12.01 -7.13
C LEU A 65 -0.21 13.24 -7.67
N HIS A 66 0.95 13.05 -8.27
CA HIS A 66 1.77 14.12 -8.83
C HIS A 66 1.20 14.67 -10.16
N GLY A 67 0.48 13.85 -10.92
CA GLY A 67 -0.19 14.20 -12.18
C GLY A 67 -1.55 14.87 -12.00
N ASN A 68 -2.09 14.93 -10.78
CA ASN A 68 -3.37 15.59 -10.47
C ASN A 68 -3.19 17.08 -10.13
N ALA A 69 -2.17 17.72 -10.72
CA ALA A 69 -1.87 19.15 -10.61
C ALA A 69 -2.15 19.91 -11.92
N ALA A 70 -3.07 19.41 -12.76
CA ALA A 70 -3.49 20.07 -13.99
C ALA A 70 -5.01 20.29 -14.00
#